data_AF-A0A9E1SGT5-F1
#
_entry.id   AF-A0A9E1SGT5-F1
#
_cell.length_a   1.000
_cell.length_b   1.000
_cell.length_c   1.000
_cell.angle_alpha   90.00
_cell.angle_beta   90.00
_cell.angle_gamma   90.00
#
_symmetry.space_group_name_H-M   'P 1'
#
loop_
_entity.id
_entity.type
_entity.pdbx_description
1 polymer ?
#
loop_
_entity_poly.entity_id
_entity_poly.type
_entity_poly.pdbx_seq_one_letter_code
_entity_poly.pdbx_strand_id
1 'polypeptide(L)'
;MKLDRDRFIKDSLEKLGGENRALEVEKLKSFKPEYATQPNFLKNEDGILFAPNAVTEGVFKIENSKGFVISVIVQRVVVDSNGYGVVYEKTTKENGSSYYSRNGAAITEYIWFNESMGQNVIEN
;
A
#
# COMPACT_ATOMS: atom_id res chain seq x y z
N MET A 1 23.12 24.15 -37.36
CA MET A 1 22.81 22.72 -37.13
C MET A 1 23.07 22.38 -35.65
N LYS A 2 22.22 22.87 -34.74
CA LYS A 2 22.32 22.60 -33.28
C LYS A 2 20.97 22.11 -32.71
N LEU A 3 19.86 22.60 -33.26
CA LEU A 3 18.50 22.23 -32.85
C LEU A 3 18.14 20.74 -32.96
N ASP A 4 18.66 20.02 -33.97
CA ASP A 4 18.36 18.58 -34.15
C ASP A 4 18.95 17.70 -33.06
N ARG A 5 20.13 18.06 -32.54
CA ARG A 5 20.82 17.27 -31.52
C ARG A 5 20.11 17.37 -30.17
N ASP A 6 19.69 18.56 -29.78
CA ASP A 6 18.96 18.79 -28.52
C ASP A 6 17.60 18.09 -28.50
N ARG A 7 16.87 18.08 -29.63
CA ARG A 7 15.62 17.31 -29.75
C ARG A 7 15.85 15.82 -29.63
N PHE A 8 16.87 15.30 -30.29
CA PHE A 8 17.22 13.88 -30.23
C PHE A 8 17.60 13.43 -28.80
N ILE A 9 18.36 14.27 -28.08
CA ILE A 9 18.74 13.99 -26.68
C ILE A 9 17.51 14.00 -25.78
N LYS A 10 16.62 14.99 -25.93
CA LYS A 10 15.39 15.09 -25.13
C LYS A 10 14.48 13.88 -25.34
N ASP A 11 14.23 13.51 -26.60
CA ASP A 11 13.37 12.37 -26.96
C ASP A 11 13.93 11.04 -26.42
N SER A 12 15.26 10.87 -26.48
CA SER A 12 15.94 9.70 -25.91
C SER A 12 15.81 9.62 -24.38
N LEU A 13 15.91 10.76 -23.68
CA LEU A 13 15.75 10.82 -22.22
C LEU A 13 14.30 10.53 -21.78
N GLU A 14 13.31 11.03 -22.52
CA GLU A 14 11.89 10.77 -22.25
C GLU A 14 11.53 9.30 -22.49
N LYS A 15 12.08 8.69 -23.55
CA LYS A 15 11.91 7.26 -23.84
C LYS A 15 12.56 6.35 -22.78
N LEU A 16 13.81 6.64 -22.39
CA LEU A 16 14.49 5.93 -21.29
C LEU A 16 13.73 6.07 -19.97
N GLY A 17 13.15 7.24 -19.70
CA GLY A 17 12.28 7.47 -18.56
C GLY A 17 11.00 6.62 -18.60
N GLY A 18 10.36 6.51 -19.77
CA GLY A 18 9.19 5.65 -19.97
C GLY A 18 9.49 4.16 -19.82
N GLU A 19 10.60 3.70 -20.38
CA GLU A 19 11.06 2.30 -20.30
C GLU A 19 11.42 1.91 -18.86
N ASN A 20 12.14 2.77 -18.12
CA ASN A 20 12.43 2.53 -16.70
C ASN A 20 11.17 2.45 -15.86
N ARG A 21 10.17 3.31 -16.12
CA ARG A 21 8.88 3.26 -15.42
C ARG A 21 8.10 1.99 -15.76
N ALA A 22 8.14 1.54 -17.02
CA ALA A 22 7.50 0.30 -17.44
C ALA A 22 8.15 -0.91 -16.75
N LEU A 23 9.48 -0.95 -16.69
CA LEU A 23 10.25 -1.99 -15.99
C LEU A 23 9.99 -1.99 -14.48
N GLU A 24 9.85 -0.82 -13.86
CA GLU A 24 9.50 -0.71 -12.44
C GLU A 24 8.07 -1.19 -12.18
N VAL A 25 7.13 -0.84 -13.04
CA VAL A 25 5.75 -1.36 -13.01
C VAL A 25 5.70 -2.87 -13.23
N GLU A 26 6.51 -3.42 -14.12
CA GLU A 26 6.59 -4.86 -14.39
C GLU A 26 7.23 -5.62 -13.22
N LYS A 27 8.26 -5.04 -12.58
CA LYS A 27 8.82 -5.53 -11.32
C LYS A 27 7.80 -5.50 -10.20
N LEU A 28 6.98 -4.46 -10.10
CA LEU A 28 5.89 -4.38 -9.13
C LEU A 28 4.77 -5.40 -9.41
N LYS A 29 4.46 -5.67 -10.69
CA LYS A 29 3.49 -6.71 -11.08
C LYS A 29 3.98 -8.13 -10.80
N SER A 30 5.28 -8.34 -10.86
CA SER A 30 5.93 -9.64 -10.57
C SER A 30 6.41 -9.78 -9.13
N PHE A 31 6.30 -8.71 -8.32
CA PHE A 31 6.64 -8.73 -6.91
C PHE A 31 5.62 -9.60 -6.16
N LYS A 32 5.98 -10.87 -5.97
CA LYS A 32 5.40 -11.69 -4.92
C LYS A 32 6.15 -11.35 -3.64
N PRO A 33 5.52 -10.70 -2.64
CA PRO A 33 6.16 -10.53 -1.34
C PRO A 33 6.55 -11.92 -0.82
N GLU A 34 7.84 -12.15 -0.62
CA GLU A 34 8.31 -13.23 0.26
C GLU A 34 7.89 -12.82 1.67
N TYR A 35 6.73 -13.31 2.12
CA TYR A 35 6.35 -13.22 3.51
C TYR A 35 7.36 -14.03 4.31
N ALA A 36 8.01 -13.38 5.28
CA ALA A 36 8.86 -14.08 6.22
C ALA A 36 8.04 -15.25 6.79
N THR A 37 8.54 -16.48 6.64
CA THR A 37 7.81 -17.73 6.86
C THR A 37 7.38 -18.01 8.31
N GLN A 38 7.46 -17.01 9.19
CA GLN A 38 7.09 -17.13 10.60
C GLN A 38 5.86 -16.28 10.91
N PRO A 39 4.81 -16.85 11.51
CA PRO A 39 3.63 -16.10 11.93
C PRO A 39 4.00 -14.99 12.92
N ASN A 40 3.39 -13.82 12.76
CA ASN A 40 3.54 -12.70 13.69
C ASN A 40 2.33 -12.49 14.59
N PHE A 41 1.27 -13.29 14.41
CA PHE A 41 0.11 -13.38 15.32
C PHE A 41 -0.45 -12.00 15.71
N LEU A 42 -0.72 -11.16 14.70
CA LEU A 42 -1.32 -9.85 14.93
C LEU A 42 -2.63 -9.97 15.71
N LYS A 43 -2.82 -9.03 16.63
CA LYS A 43 -4.00 -8.94 17.49
C LYS A 43 -4.70 -7.60 17.29
N ASN A 44 -6.01 -7.59 17.47
CA ASN A 44 -6.80 -6.37 17.55
C ASN A 44 -6.63 -5.68 18.92
N GLU A 45 -7.36 -4.58 19.12
CA GLU A 45 -7.32 -3.78 20.37
C GLU A 45 -7.79 -4.57 21.60
N ASP A 46 -8.68 -5.55 21.43
CA ASP A 46 -9.14 -6.46 22.49
C ASP A 46 -8.16 -7.61 22.78
N GLY A 47 -7.02 -7.68 22.08
CA GLY A 47 -6.02 -8.75 22.21
C GLY A 47 -6.41 -10.06 21.50
N ILE A 48 -7.46 -10.04 20.68
CA ILE A 48 -7.94 -11.18 19.89
C ILE A 48 -7.09 -11.28 18.61
N LEU A 49 -6.67 -12.50 18.27
CA LEU A 49 -5.92 -12.75 17.04
C LEU A 49 -6.77 -12.51 15.80
N PHE A 50 -6.19 -11.87 14.79
CA PHE A 50 -6.79 -11.84 13.47
C PHE A 50 -6.85 -13.25 12.89
N ALA A 51 -7.96 -13.57 12.21
CA ALA A 51 -8.14 -14.87 11.60
C ALA A 51 -7.06 -15.10 10.51
N PRO A 52 -6.43 -16.29 10.46
CA PRO A 52 -5.53 -16.63 9.37
C PRO A 52 -6.32 -16.72 8.06
N ASN A 53 -5.61 -16.53 6.95
CA ASN A 53 -6.19 -16.58 5.62
C ASN A 53 -7.42 -15.65 5.47
N ALA A 54 -7.34 -14.43 6.02
CA ALA A 54 -8.44 -13.47 5.99
C ALA A 54 -7.97 -12.02 5.82
N VAL A 55 -8.89 -11.18 5.36
CA VAL A 55 -8.77 -9.72 5.37
C VAL A 55 -9.78 -9.15 6.35
N THR A 56 -9.30 -8.30 7.27
CA THR A 56 -10.16 -7.56 8.20
C THR A 56 -10.05 -6.07 7.92
N GLU A 57 -11.17 -5.37 7.74
CA GLU A 57 -11.20 -3.92 7.53
C GLU A 57 -11.80 -3.22 8.77
N GLY A 58 -11.15 -2.14 9.21
CA GLY A 58 -11.60 -1.27 10.29
C GLY A 58 -11.55 0.20 9.86
N VAL A 59 -12.50 0.99 10.33
CA VAL A 59 -12.57 2.44 10.06
C VAL A 59 -12.52 3.22 11.36
N PHE A 60 -11.50 4.04 11.52
CA PHE A 60 -11.25 4.84 12.71
C PHE A 60 -11.41 6.32 12.39
N LYS A 61 -12.02 7.08 13.30
CA LYS A 61 -12.19 8.53 13.16
C LYS A 61 -11.39 9.23 14.25
N ILE A 62 -10.64 10.24 13.88
CA ILE A 62 -9.93 11.12 14.80
C ILE A 62 -10.68 12.44 14.84
N GLU A 63 -11.11 12.81 16.03
CA GLU A 63 -11.85 14.05 16.28
C GLU A 63 -10.98 15.05 17.05
N ASN A 64 -11.21 16.34 16.82
CA ASN A 64 -10.60 17.39 17.64
C ASN A 64 -11.36 17.58 18.96
N SER A 65 -10.86 18.47 19.84
CA SER A 65 -11.48 18.77 21.14
C SER A 65 -12.91 19.34 21.06
N LYS A 66 -13.37 19.74 19.88
CA LYS A 66 -14.73 20.23 19.62
C LYS A 66 -15.65 19.15 19.01
N GLY A 67 -15.16 17.92 18.82
CA GLY A 67 -15.92 16.81 18.26
C GLY A 67 -16.00 16.81 16.73
N PHE A 68 -15.20 17.62 16.02
CA PHE A 68 -15.14 17.56 14.56
C PHE A 68 -14.12 16.52 14.11
N VAL A 69 -14.52 15.66 13.16
CA VAL A 69 -13.62 14.69 12.52
C VAL A 69 -12.57 15.42 11.69
N ILE A 70 -11.30 15.29 12.09
CA ILE A 70 -10.16 15.89 11.39
C ILE A 70 -9.39 14.87 10.55
N SER A 71 -9.61 13.57 10.79
CA SER A 71 -8.98 12.49 10.04
C SER A 71 -9.83 11.23 10.08
N VAL A 72 -9.84 10.48 8.98
CA VAL A 72 -10.40 9.12 8.90
C VAL A 72 -9.28 8.17 8.51
N ILE A 73 -9.19 7.03 9.18
CA ILE A 73 -8.22 5.96 8.89
C ILE A 73 -9.01 4.72 8.48
N VAL A 74 -8.76 4.22 7.28
CA VAL A 74 -9.21 2.89 6.85
C VAL A 74 -8.02 1.95 6.99
N GLN A 75 -8.12 1.03 7.95
CA GLN A 75 -7.11 0.00 8.21
C GLN A 75 -7.58 -1.32 7.63
N ARG A 76 -6.68 -2.02 6.94
CA ARG A 76 -6.89 -3.39 6.45
C ARG A 76 -5.77 -4.27 6.96
N VAL A 77 -6.13 -5.33 7.67
CA VAL A 77 -5.21 -6.35 8.13
C VAL A 77 -5.37 -7.56 7.23
N VAL A 78 -4.31 -7.90 6.50
CA VAL A 78 -4.26 -9.07 5.62
C VAL A 78 -3.41 -10.12 6.31
N VAL A 79 -3.99 -11.28 6.61
CA VAL A 79 -3.29 -12.40 7.24
C VAL A 79 -3.27 -13.57 6.28
N ASP A 80 -2.09 -14.09 5.99
CA ASP A 80 -1.93 -15.29 5.17
C ASP A 80 -2.36 -16.56 5.92
N SER A 81 -2.35 -17.71 5.23
CA SER A 81 -2.69 -19.01 5.83
C SER A 81 -1.70 -19.50 6.88
N ASN A 82 -0.46 -18.99 6.87
CA ASN A 82 0.55 -19.29 7.87
C ASN A 82 0.40 -18.42 9.13
N GLY A 83 -0.49 -17.43 9.13
CA GLY A 83 -0.70 -16.50 10.25
C GLY A 83 0.26 -15.31 10.28
N TYR A 84 0.95 -15.02 9.17
CA TYR A 84 1.71 -13.79 9.01
C TYR A 84 0.76 -12.68 8.53
N GLY A 85 0.62 -11.64 9.36
CA GLY A 85 -0.23 -10.49 9.11
C GLY A 85 0.53 -9.26 8.63
N VAL A 86 -0.10 -8.48 7.75
CA VAL A 86 0.36 -7.16 7.32
C VAL A 86 -0.76 -6.15 7.50
N VAL A 87 -0.43 -4.98 8.05
CA VAL A 87 -1.36 -3.88 8.28
C VAL A 87 -1.18 -2.82 7.20
N TYR A 88 -2.25 -2.48 6.50
CA TYR A 88 -2.32 -1.42 5.51
C TYR A 88 -3.24 -0.31 6.02
N GLU A 89 -2.83 0.95 5.90
CA GLU A 89 -3.65 2.08 6.36
C GLU A 89 -3.76 3.14 5.29
N LYS A 90 -4.98 3.65 5.10
CA LYS A 90 -5.26 4.89 4.36
C LYS A 90 -5.71 5.93 5.36
N THR A 91 -4.94 7.00 5.52
CA THR A 91 -5.32 8.15 6.34
C THR A 91 -5.76 9.29 5.44
N THR A 92 -7.03 9.70 5.55
CA THR A 92 -7.57 10.88 4.85
C THR A 92 -7.78 12.00 5.86
N LYS A 93 -7.16 13.16 5.61
CA LYS A 93 -7.28 14.37 6.44
C LYS A 93 -8.51 15.19 6.04
N GLU A 94 -8.92 16.12 6.91
CA GLU A 94 -10.03 17.05 6.66
C GLU A 94 -9.90 17.86 5.36
N ASN A 95 -8.67 18.13 4.93
CA ASN A 95 -8.38 18.84 3.68
C ASN A 95 -8.45 17.96 2.42
N GLY A 96 -8.83 16.68 2.57
CA GLY A 96 -8.94 15.70 1.49
C GLY A 96 -7.64 14.99 1.12
N SER A 97 -6.49 15.42 1.65
CA SER A 97 -5.21 14.74 1.40
C SER A 97 -5.21 13.34 2.00
N SER A 98 -4.72 12.36 1.23
CA SER A 98 -4.62 10.97 1.65
C SER A 98 -3.17 10.49 1.71
N TYR A 99 -2.88 9.69 2.73
CA TYR A 99 -1.57 9.08 2.98
C TYR A 99 -1.77 7.57 3.17
N TYR A 100 -0.77 6.80 2.73
CA TYR A 100 -0.87 5.34 2.71
C TYR A 100 0.35 4.72 3.39
N SER A 101 0.13 3.72 4.23
CA SER A 101 1.19 2.97 4.91
C SER A 101 0.99 1.47 4.84
N ARG A 102 2.11 0.73 4.96
CA ARG A 102 2.17 -0.71 5.20
C ARG A 102 3.10 -0.96 6.39
N ASN A 103 2.58 -1.54 7.47
CA ASN A 103 3.29 -1.72 8.74
C ASN A 103 4.02 -0.43 9.20
N GLY A 104 3.34 0.72 9.05
CA GLY A 104 3.89 2.03 9.39
C GLY A 104 4.85 2.66 8.37
N ALA A 105 5.33 1.93 7.36
CA ALA A 105 6.16 2.47 6.28
C ALA A 105 5.30 3.09 5.17
N ALA A 106 5.68 4.25 4.65
CA ALA A 106 4.94 4.93 3.59
C ALA A 106 4.93 4.12 2.29
N ILE A 107 3.76 4.05 1.65
CA ILE A 107 3.54 3.38 0.36
C ILE A 107 2.72 4.28 -0.58
N THR A 108 2.52 3.85 -1.83
CA THR A 108 1.64 4.53 -2.78
C THR A 108 0.18 4.07 -2.61
N GLU A 109 -0.76 4.87 -3.11
CA GLU A 109 -2.17 4.48 -3.21
C GLU A 109 -2.34 3.18 -3.99
N TYR A 110 -1.56 2.99 -5.06
CA TYR A 110 -1.59 1.79 -5.89
C TYR A 110 -1.27 0.53 -5.08
N ILE A 111 -0.22 0.58 -4.24
CA ILE A 111 0.15 -0.55 -3.37
C ILE A 111 -0.99 -0.82 -2.39
N TRP A 112 -1.53 0.23 -1.74
CA TRP A 112 -2.62 0.07 -0.78
C TRP A 112 -3.85 -0.55 -1.46
N PHE A 113 -4.29 -0.02 -2.60
CA PHE A 113 -5.49 -0.47 -3.28
C PHE A 113 -5.42 -1.93 -3.74
N ASN A 114 -4.28 -2.36 -4.30
CA ASN A 114 -4.14 -3.70 -4.87
C ASN A 114 -3.78 -4.76 -3.81
N GLU A 115 -2.86 -4.46 -2.89
CA GLU A 115 -2.36 -5.46 -1.93
C GLU A 115 -3.26 -5.63 -0.70
N SER A 116 -3.92 -4.56 -0.24
CA SER A 116 -4.72 -4.61 0.99
C SER A 116 -6.03 -5.41 0.86
N MET A 117 -6.38 -5.83 -0.36
CA MET A 117 -7.55 -6.67 -0.65
C MET A 117 -7.24 -8.17 -0.50
N GLY A 118 -6.02 -8.54 -0.12
CA GLY A 118 -5.62 -9.94 0.09
C GLY A 118 -5.41 -10.73 -1.20
N GLN A 119 -5.42 -10.08 -2.36
CA GLN A 119 -5.14 -10.75 -3.64
C GLN A 119 -3.75 -11.39 -3.62
N ASN A 120 -3.68 -12.68 -3.97
CA ASN A 120 -2.47 -13.51 -3.93
C ASN A 120 -1.91 -13.81 -2.53
N VAL A 121 -2.63 -13.45 -1.46
CA VAL A 121 -2.26 -13.76 -0.06
C VAL A 121 -3.26 -14.74 0.55
N ILE A 122 -4.54 -14.55 0.23
CA ILE A 122 -5.63 -15.40 0.70
C ILE A 122 -5.78 -16.58 -0.25
N GLU A 123 -5.66 -17.79 0.29
CA GLU A 123 -5.89 -19.05 -0.40
C GLU A 123 -7.40 -19.37 -0.45
N ASN A 124 -7.87 -19.91 -1.58
CA ASN A 124 -9.26 -20.34 -1.77
C ASN A 124 -9.46 -21.81 -1.41
#